data_AF-A0A5H5XBP0-F1
#
_entry.id   AF-A0A5H5XBP0-F1
#
_cell.length_a   1.000
_cell.length_b   1.000
_cell.length_c   1.000
_cell.angle_alpha   90.00
_cell.angle_beta   90.00
_cell.angle_gamma   90.00
#
_symmetry.space_group_name_H-M   'P 1'
#
loop_
_entity.id
_entity.type
_entity.pdbx_description
1 polymer ?
#
loop_
_entity_poly.entity_id
_entity_poly.type
_entity_poly.pdbx_seq_one_letter_code
_entity_poly.pdbx_strand_id
1 'polypeptide(L)'
;MTIQEIPLTADNQQFSIILAGITWRIRIIWRDLYWIMDLQNDRGEPVISGIPLVTGADLLAQYAYMGLGFKLVVMCDDSTQDYPTKTDLGGRSHLLVLTE
;
A
#
# COMPACT_ATOMS: atom_id res chain seq x y z
N MET A 1 8.77 -16.57 -3.96
CA MET A 1 7.70 -15.59 -4.23
C MET A 1 6.56 -15.85 -3.29
N THR A 2 6.31 -14.90 -2.39
CA THR A 2 5.24 -14.95 -1.39
C THR A 2 4.32 -13.75 -1.62
N ILE A 3 3.01 -13.99 -1.63
CA ILE A 3 1.99 -12.95 -1.72
C ILE A 3 1.24 -12.93 -0.39
N GLN A 4 1.13 -11.76 0.21
CA GLN A 4 0.41 -11.56 1.46
C GLN A 4 -0.44 -10.30 1.38
N GLU A 5 -1.62 -10.35 1.97
CA GLU A 5 -2.44 -9.16 2.15
C GLU A 5 -1.95 -8.39 3.38
N ILE A 6 -1.87 -7.07 3.24
CA ILE A 6 -1.72 -6.15 4.36
C ILE A 6 -3.14 -5.83 4.85
N PRO A 7 -3.54 -6.26 6.06
CA PRO A 7 -4.90 -5.99 6.55
C PRO A 7 -5.08 -4.49 6.77
N LEU A 8 -6.09 -3.93 6.13
CA LEU A 8 -6.45 -2.51 6.24
C LEU A 8 -7.89 -2.36 6.73
N THR A 9 -8.25 -1.15 7.16
CA THR A 9 -9.63 -0.73 7.35
C THR A 9 -10.00 0.43 6.43
N ALA A 10 -11.29 0.70 6.23
CA ALA A 10 -11.77 1.86 5.48
C ALA A 10 -11.74 3.16 6.30
N ASP A 11 -10.67 3.35 7.09
CA ASP A 11 -10.42 4.53 7.91
C ASP A 11 -8.97 5.01 7.73
N ASN A 12 -8.74 6.28 8.03
CA ASN A 12 -7.38 6.81 8.13
C ASN A 12 -6.62 6.04 9.20
N GLN A 13 -5.50 5.43 8.83
CA GLN A 13 -4.78 4.52 9.70
C GLN A 13 -3.27 4.69 9.57
N GLN A 14 -2.57 4.29 10.63
CA GLN A 14 -1.12 4.27 10.67
C GLN A 14 -0.65 3.13 11.54
N PHE A 15 0.24 2.30 11.01
CA PHE A 15 0.71 1.09 11.67
C PHE A 15 2.14 0.76 11.25
N SER A 16 2.78 -0.12 12.02
CA SER A 16 4.09 -0.67 11.69
C SER A 16 3.93 -2.09 11.12
N ILE A 17 4.78 -2.43 10.15
CA ILE A 17 4.79 -3.76 9.52
C ILE A 17 6.24 -4.14 9.16
N ILE A 18 6.54 -5.43 9.15
CA ILE A 18 7.84 -5.94 8.68
C ILE A 18 7.67 -6.39 7.22
N LEU A 19 8.39 -5.75 6.30
CA LEU A 19 8.43 -6.11 4.88
C LEU A 19 9.89 -6.35 4.47
N ALA A 20 10.15 -7.47 3.80
CA ALA A 20 11.51 -7.88 3.41
C ALA A 20 12.54 -7.81 4.57
N GLY A 21 12.11 -8.16 5.80
CA GLY A 21 12.97 -8.15 6.99
C GLY A 21 13.24 -6.77 7.60
N ILE A 22 12.64 -5.70 7.06
CA ILE A 22 12.80 -4.32 7.54
C ILE A 22 11.48 -3.84 8.16
N THR A 23 11.57 -3.14 9.29
CA THR A 23 10.41 -2.47 9.90
C THR A 23 10.09 -1.18 9.14
N TRP A 24 8.86 -1.09 8.66
CA TRP A 24 8.29 0.08 8.02
C TRP A 24 7.14 0.62 8.86
N ARG A 25 6.92 1.93 8.75
CA ARG A 25 5.70 2.58 9.24
C ARG A 25 4.90 3.05 8.03
N ILE A 26 3.66 2.61 7.93
CA ILE A 26 2.75 2.95 6.84
C ILE A 26 1.68 3.89 7.39
N ARG A 27 1.42 4.98 6.67
CA ARG A 27 0.28 5.87 6.89
C ARG A 27 -0.61 5.85 5.66
N ILE A 28 -1.91 5.66 5.84
CA ILE A 28 -2.91 5.68 4.77
C ILE A 28 -4.01 6.68 5.13
N ILE A 29 -4.30 7.59 4.21
CA ILE A 29 -5.24 8.70 4.41
C ILE A 29 -6.15 8.87 3.18
N TRP A 30 -7.44 9.01 3.43
CA TRP A 30 -8.42 9.34 2.40
C TRP A 30 -8.28 10.81 1.99
N ARG A 31 -8.17 11.06 0.68
CA ARG A 31 -8.12 12.39 0.09
C ARG A 31 -9.17 12.56 -1.00
N ASP A 32 -10.43 12.36 -0.62
CA ASP A 32 -11.64 12.55 -1.41
C ASP A 32 -11.87 11.57 -2.57
N LEU A 33 -10.90 11.38 -3.47
CA LEU A 33 -11.04 10.39 -4.55
C LEU A 33 -10.15 9.16 -4.32
N TYR A 34 -9.01 9.36 -3.66
CA TYR A 34 -7.99 8.32 -3.50
C TYR A 34 -7.61 8.12 -2.04
N TRP A 35 -7.29 6.87 -1.71
CA TRP A 35 -6.44 6.56 -0.57
C TRP A 35 -4.98 6.83 -0.95
N ILE A 36 -4.32 7.62 -0.11
CA ILE A 36 -2.92 7.98 -0.29
C ILE A 36 -2.12 7.33 0.82
N MET A 37 -1.07 6.61 0.42
CA MET A 37 -0.13 5.93 1.29
C MET A 37 1.19 6.68 1.36
N ASP A 38 1.71 6.85 2.57
CA ASP A 38 3.09 7.21 2.85
C ASP A 38 3.81 6.01 3.46
N LEU A 39 5.02 5.74 2.97
CA LEU A 39 5.94 4.75 3.48
C LEU A 39 7.08 5.46 4.24
N GLN A 40 7.23 5.13 5.51
CA GLN A 40 8.18 5.74 6.43
C GLN A 40 9.12 4.67 7.02
N ASN A 41 10.32 5.07 7.42
CA ASN A 41 11.22 4.19 8.15
C ASN A 41 10.71 3.95 9.60
N ASP A 42 11.46 3.15 10.37
CA ASP A 42 11.16 2.82 11.76
C ASP A 42 11.14 4.04 12.71
N ARG A 43 11.77 5.14 12.32
CA ARG A 43 11.78 6.43 13.03
C ARG A 43 10.64 7.37 12.62
N GLY A 44 9.82 6.98 11.64
CA GLY A 44 8.73 7.79 11.10
C GLY A 44 9.19 8.86 10.11
N GLU A 45 10.43 8.81 9.63
CA GLU A 45 10.92 9.70 8.59
C GLU A 45 10.38 9.23 7.22
N PRO A 46 9.91 10.15 6.36
CA PRO A 46 9.35 9.79 5.07
C PRO A 46 10.41 9.18 4.16
N VAL A 47 10.10 8.01 3.58
CA VAL A 47 10.93 7.35 2.57
C VAL A 47 10.31 7.53 1.20
N ILE A 48 9.01 7.24 1.08
CA ILE A 48 8.19 7.57 -0.11
C ILE A 48 6.87 8.14 0.40
N SER A 49 6.43 9.26 -0.15
CA SER A 49 5.17 9.90 0.25
C SER A 49 4.26 10.13 -0.95
N GLY A 50 2.95 10.08 -0.71
CA GLY A 50 1.97 10.42 -1.73
C GLY A 50 1.67 9.30 -2.73
N ILE A 51 1.83 8.03 -2.36
CA ILE A 51 1.55 6.88 -3.24
C ILE A 51 0.03 6.70 -3.34
N PRO A 52 -0.61 6.92 -4.49
CA PRO A 52 -2.03 6.63 -4.64
C PRO A 52 -2.26 5.11 -4.70
N LEU A 53 -3.26 4.62 -3.99
CA LEU A 53 -3.68 3.23 -4.09
C LEU A 53 -4.54 3.05 -5.34
N VAL A 54 -3.94 2.51 -6.41
CA VAL A 54 -4.58 2.23 -7.71
C VAL A 54 -4.30 0.79 -8.14
N THR A 55 -5.22 0.19 -8.89
CA THR A 55 -5.06 -1.16 -9.44
C THR A 55 -4.18 -1.15 -10.70
N GLY A 56 -3.84 -2.34 -11.21
CA GLY A 56 -3.20 -2.50 -12.52
C GLY A 56 -1.70 -2.19 -12.58
N ALA A 57 -1.05 -1.82 -11.47
CA ALA A 57 0.38 -1.54 -11.43
C ALA A 57 1.04 -1.99 -10.12
N ASP A 58 2.36 -2.19 -10.18
CA ASP A 58 3.21 -2.16 -8.99
C ASP A 58 3.38 -0.70 -8.55
N LEU A 59 2.82 -0.37 -7.38
CA LEU A 59 2.83 0.99 -6.83
C LEU A 59 4.25 1.52 -6.60
N LEU A 60 5.24 0.63 -6.51
CA LEU A 60 6.64 0.97 -6.24
C LEU A 60 7.52 0.91 -7.50
N ALA A 61 6.97 0.65 -8.68
CA ALA A 61 7.75 0.48 -9.91
C ALA A 61 8.64 1.68 -10.24
N GLN A 62 8.16 2.91 -10.03
CA GLN A 62 8.95 4.12 -10.25
C GLN A 62 10.13 4.28 -9.27
N TYR A 63 10.12 3.55 -8.15
CA TYR A 63 11.13 3.55 -7.11
C TYR A 63 12.01 2.29 -7.15
N ALA A 64 12.02 1.54 -8.25
CA ALA A 64 12.77 0.29 -8.37
C ALA A 64 14.27 0.44 -8.04
N TYR A 65 14.86 1.61 -8.31
CA TYR A 65 16.26 1.93 -7.98
C TYR A 65 16.57 1.91 -6.47
N MET A 66 15.54 1.98 -5.61
CA MET A 66 15.71 1.92 -4.15
C MET A 66 15.92 0.50 -3.63
N GLY A 67 15.66 -0.54 -4.45
CA GLY A 67 15.95 -1.94 -4.08
C GLY A 67 15.23 -2.40 -2.81
N LEU A 68 13.97 -2.00 -2.61
CA LEU A 68 13.22 -2.26 -1.36
C LEU A 68 12.97 -3.74 -1.05
N GLY A 69 13.12 -4.63 -2.04
CA GLY A 69 12.96 -6.08 -1.87
C GLY A 69 11.51 -6.56 -1.83
N PHE A 70 10.53 -5.69 -2.12
CA PHE A 70 9.12 -6.03 -2.22
C PHE A 70 8.39 -5.10 -3.20
N LYS A 71 7.23 -5.55 -3.67
CA LYS A 71 6.28 -4.78 -4.48
C LYS A 71 4.96 -4.60 -3.74
N LEU A 72 4.23 -3.56 -4.09
CA LEU A 72 2.88 -3.32 -3.56
C LEU A 72 1.89 -3.24 -4.71
N VAL A 73 0.80 -3.98 -4.61
CA VAL A 73 -0.24 -4.08 -5.65
C VAL A 73 -1.60 -3.93 -5.00
N VAL A 74 -2.49 -3.17 -5.63
CA VAL A 74 -3.90 -3.10 -5.22
C VAL A 74 -4.74 -4.02 -6.10
N MET A 75 -5.64 -4.76 -5.46
CA MET A 75 -6.66 -5.56 -6.13
C MET A 75 -8.03 -5.19 -5.57
N CYS A 76 -9.02 -5.02 -6.43
CA CYS A 76 -10.42 -4.86 -6.04
C CYS A 76 -11.20 -6.11 -6.47
N ASP A 77 -12.18 -6.52 -5.67
CA ASP A 77 -13.07 -7.63 -6.01
C ASP A 77 -13.88 -7.33 -7.27
N ASP A 78 -14.24 -6.06 -7.48
CA ASP A 78 -14.80 -5.58 -8.74
C ASP A 78 -13.66 -5.28 -9.73
N SER A 79 -13.55 -6.10 -10.77
CA SER A 79 -12.54 -5.94 -11.83
C SER A 79 -12.66 -4.65 -12.65
N THR A 80 -13.78 -3.92 -12.54
CA THR A 80 -13.98 -2.63 -13.22
C THR A 80 -13.51 -1.44 -12.39
N GLN A 81 -13.08 -1.68 -11.14
CA GLN A 81 -12.65 -0.64 -10.22
C GLN A 81 -11.15 -0.33 -10.37
N ASP A 82 -10.85 0.91 -10.74
CA ASP A 82 -9.47 1.40 -10.91
C ASP A 82 -8.74 1.70 -9.59
N TYR A 83 -9.49 1.91 -8.49
CA TYR A 83 -8.95 2.27 -7.18
C TYR A 83 -9.97 2.02 -6.05
N PRO A 84 -9.50 1.79 -4.80
CA PRO A 84 -10.40 1.61 -3.66
C PRO A 84 -11.25 2.86 -3.41
N THR A 85 -12.51 2.65 -3.08
CA THR A 85 -13.44 3.70 -2.63
C THR A 85 -13.23 4.03 -1.16
N LYS A 86 -13.92 5.07 -0.67
CA LYS A 86 -13.87 5.48 0.74
C LYS A 86 -14.26 4.36 1.71
N THR A 87 -15.08 3.40 1.30
CA THR A 87 -15.79 2.50 2.21
C THR A 87 -15.41 1.03 2.07
N ASP A 88 -14.58 0.68 1.09
CA ASP A 88 -14.31 -0.73 0.75
C ASP A 88 -12.84 -1.15 0.95
N LEU A 89 -11.95 -0.23 1.32
CA LEU A 89 -10.56 -0.54 1.65
C LEU A 89 -10.48 -1.54 2.81
N GLY A 90 -9.75 -2.64 2.60
CA GLY A 90 -9.62 -3.75 3.54
C GLY A 90 -10.82 -4.72 3.55
N GLY A 91 -11.87 -4.44 2.77
CA GLY A 91 -13.06 -5.28 2.64
C GLY A 91 -13.22 -5.89 1.25
N ARG A 92 -13.38 -5.03 0.23
CA ARG A 92 -13.47 -5.44 -1.20
C ARG A 92 -12.33 -4.89 -2.05
N SER A 93 -11.40 -4.18 -1.40
CA SER A 93 -10.21 -3.61 -1.99
C SER A 93 -9.03 -3.95 -1.08
N HIS A 94 -7.98 -4.52 -1.66
CA HIS A 94 -6.93 -5.23 -0.95
C HIS A 94 -5.57 -4.66 -1.35
N LEU A 95 -4.73 -4.36 -0.36
CA LEU A 95 -3.32 -4.04 -0.58
C LEU A 95 -2.50 -5.32 -0.38
N LEU A 96 -1.85 -5.77 -1.45
CA LEU A 96 -1.02 -6.96 -1.45
C LEU A 96 0.45 -6.57 -1.46
N VAL A 97 1.25 -7.27 -0.66
CA VAL A 97 2.70 -7.24 -0.74
C VAL A 97 3.21 -8.50 -1.42
N LEU A 98 4.14 -8.33 -2.35
CA LEU A 98 4.82 -9.40 -3.05
C LEU A 98 6.31 -9.35 -2.70
N THR A 99 6.84 -10.43 -2.14
CA THR A 99 8.28 -10.60 -1.87
C THR A 99 8.83 -11.74 -2.70
N GLU A 100 10.09 -11.64 -3.13
CA GLU A 100 10.79 -12.76 -3.78
C GLU A 100 11.05 -13.93 -2.84
#